data_AF-A0A1A8DRT4-F1
#
_entry.id   AF-A0A1A8DRT4-F1
#
_cell.length_a   1.000
_cell.length_b   1.000
_cell.length_c   1.000
_cell.angle_alpha   90.00
_cell.angle_beta   90.00
_cell.angle_gamma   90.00
#
_symmetry.space_group_name_H-M   'P 1'
#
loop_
_entity.id
_entity.type
_entity.pdbx_description
1 polymer ?
#
loop_
_entity_poly.entity_id
_entity_poly.type
_entity_poly.pdbx_seq_one_letter_code
_entity_poly.pdbx_strand_id
1 'polypeptide(L)' 'RGYFKPAGGLHEFADSQFGHCFSWGENREEAISNMVVAMKELSIRGDFRTTVEYLIRILETESFRNNDIDTG' A
#
# COMPACT_ATOMS: atom_id res chain seq x y z
N ARG A 1 -9.89 -3.02 5.05
CA ARG A 1 -10.28 -1.65 5.49
C ARG A 1 -8.99 -0.91 5.87
N GLY A 2 -8.79 0.33 5.40
CA GLY A 2 -7.61 1.14 5.73
C GLY A 2 -7.94 2.29 6.67
N TYR A 3 -6.97 2.71 7.48
CA TYR A 3 -7.06 3.90 8.33
C TYR A 3 -5.87 4.80 8.00
N PHE A 4 -6.17 6.03 7.57
CA PHE A 4 -5.19 7.07 7.30
C PHE A 4 -5.28 8.11 8.41
N LYS A 5 -4.15 8.47 9.01
CA LYS A 5 -4.11 9.62 9.92
C LYS A 5 -4.19 10.89 9.06
N PRO A 6 -5.10 11.84 9.34
CA PRO A 6 -5.12 13.11 8.64
C PRO A 6 -3.77 13.82 8.79
N ALA A 7 -3.25 14.40 7.71
CA ALA A 7 -1.93 15.05 7.64
C ALA A 7 -1.74 16.27 8.57
N GLY A 8 -2.69 16.56 9.47
CA GLY A 8 -2.68 17.70 10.39
C GLY A 8 -1.65 17.63 11.53
N GLY A 9 -0.72 16.67 11.49
CA GLY A 9 0.34 16.49 12.47
C GLY A 9 1.70 16.14 11.85
N LEU A 10 1.92 16.46 10.56
CA LEU A 10 3.19 16.27 9.87
C LEU A 10 4.22 17.33 10.35
N HIS A 11 4.60 17.27 11.63
CA HIS A 11 5.74 18.02 12.15
C HIS A 11 7.03 17.24 11.82
N GLU A 12 8.20 17.87 11.81
CA GLU A 12 9.49 17.20 11.54
C GLU A 12 9.83 16.04 12.49
N PHE A 13 9.09 15.89 13.59
CA PHE A 13 9.22 14.82 14.59
C PHE A 13 8.15 13.72 14.43
N ALA A 14 7.24 13.85 13.46
CA ALA A 14 6.21 12.86 13.19
C ALA A 14 6.78 11.74 12.30
N ASP A 15 6.33 10.51 12.55
CA ASP A 15 6.69 9.37 11.72
C ASP A 15 6.20 9.60 10.28
N SER A 16 7.07 9.29 9.30
CA SER A 16 6.72 9.30 7.88
C SER A 16 5.61 8.29 7.51
N GLN A 17 5.30 7.32 8.38
CA GLN A 17 4.18 6.41 8.24
C GLN A 17 2.86 7.06 8.72
N PHE A 18 2.17 7.71 7.79
CA PHE A 18 0.90 8.42 8.05
C PHE A 18 -0.36 7.54 7.89
N GLY A 19 -0.23 6.25 7.55
CA GLY A 19 -1.38 5.35 7.43
C GLY A 19 -1.05 3.89 7.17
N HIS A 20 -2.00 3.01 7.46
CA HIS A 20 -1.96 1.59 7.13
C HIS A 20 -3.16 1.21 6.26
N CYS A 21 -2.90 0.45 5.21
CA CYS A 21 -3.93 -0.15 4.38
C CYS A 21 -3.92 -1.67 4.57
N PHE A 22 -5.09 -2.25 4.81
CA PHE A 22 -5.27 -3.70 4.94
C PHE A 22 -6.34 -4.18 3.96
N SER A 23 -6.02 -5.24 3.21
CA SER A 23 -6.94 -5.97 2.34
C SER A 23 -7.18 -7.38 2.89
N TRP A 24 -8.23 -8.02 2.39
CA TRP A 24 -8.55 -9.41 2.70
C TRP A 24 -9.11 -10.05 1.42
N GLY A 25 -8.98 -11.37 1.31
CA GLY A 25 -9.56 -12.21 0.26
C GLY A 25 -9.58 -13.66 0.75
N GLU A 26 -10.31 -14.53 0.05
CA GLU A 26 -10.39 -15.96 0.39
C GLU A 26 -9.05 -16.68 0.21
N ASN A 27 -8.19 -16.12 -0.65
CA ASN A 27 -6.82 -16.56 -0.88
C ASN A 27 -5.86 -15.36 -1.02
N ARG A 28 -4.57 -15.67 -1.11
CA ARG A 28 -3.49 -14.68 -1.18
C ARG A 28 -3.61 -13.81 -2.42
N GLU A 29 -3.92 -14.41 -3.55
CA GLU A 29 -4.05 -13.75 -4.85
C GLU A 29 -5.19 -12.72 -4.82
N GLU A 30 -6.32 -13.08 -4.22
CA GLU A 30 -7.47 -12.20 -4.06
C GLU A 30 -7.16 -11.05 -3.10
N ALA A 31 -6.51 -11.31 -1.97
CA ALA A 31 -6.10 -10.27 -1.03
C ALA A 31 -5.12 -9.27 -1.68
N ILE A 32 -4.19 -9.75 -2.51
CA ILE A 32 -3.26 -8.89 -3.26
C ILE A 32 -3.99 -8.07 -4.31
N SER A 33 -4.89 -8.68 -5.09
CA SER A 33 -5.72 -7.98 -6.07
C SER A 33 -6.52 -6.85 -5.42
N ASN A 34 -7.17 -7.14 -4.28
CA ASN A 34 -7.93 -6.16 -3.51
C ASN A 34 -7.04 -5.01 -2.98
N MET A 35 -5.78 -5.30 -2.60
CA MET A 35 -4.83 -4.27 -2.19
C MET A 35 -4.44 -3.36 -3.35
N VAL A 36 -4.13 -3.93 -4.52
CA VAL A 36 -3.73 -3.18 -5.72
C VAL A 36 -4.83 -2.22 -6.16
N VAL A 37 -6.08 -2.67 -6.18
CA VAL A 37 -7.24 -1.81 -6.52
C VAL A 37 -7.37 -0.65 -5.53
N ALA A 38 -7.34 -0.93 -4.23
CA ALA A 38 -7.45 0.10 -3.19
C ALA A 38 -6.31 1.13 -3.28
N MET A 39 -5.07 0.68 -3.53
CA MET A 39 -3.91 1.56 -3.71
C MET A 39 -4.02 2.43 -4.96
N LYS A 40 -4.51 1.89 -6.08
CA LYS A 40 -4.76 2.67 -7.31
C LYS A 40 -5.81 3.76 -7.08
N GLU A 41 -6.89 3.46 -6.38
CA GLU A 41 -7.91 4.46 -6.02
C GLU A 41 -7.37 5.56 -5.09
N LEU A 42 -6.53 5.20 -4.11
CA LEU A 42 -5.86 6.14 -3.22
C LEU A 42 -4.89 7.07 -3.97
N SER A 43 -4.13 6.52 -4.91
CA SER A 43 -3.19 7.28 -5.74
C SER A 43 -3.89 8.31 -6.64
N ILE A 44 -5.11 8.02 -7.10
CA ILE A 44 -5.90 8.95 -7.94
C ILE A 44 -6.48 10.11 -7.10
N ARG A 45 -6.78 9.87 -5.82
CA ARG A 45 -7.46 10.83 -4.95
C ARG A 45 -6.52 11.71 -4.12
N GLY A 46 -5.24 11.36 -4.03
CA GLY A 46 -4.23 12.11 -3.28
C GLY A 46 -3.31 12.93 -4.19
N ASP A 47 -3.22 14.24 -3.97
CA ASP A 47 -2.39 15.17 -4.75
C ASP A 47 -0.89 15.13 -4.35
N PHE A 48 -0.45 14.07 -3.65
CA PHE A 48 0.91 13.91 -3.14
C PHE A 48 1.57 12.66 -3.76
N ARG A 49 2.79 12.84 -4.30
CA ARG A 49 3.67 11.74 -4.70
C ARG A 49 4.09 10.96 -3.45
N THR A 50 3.38 9.87 -3.18
CA THR A 50 3.65 8.94 -2.08
C THR A 50 4.32 7.67 -2.61
N THR A 51 4.76 6.78 -1.73
CA THR A 51 5.34 5.47 -2.09
C THR A 51 4.31 4.49 -2.69
N VAL A 52 3.06 4.90 -2.88
CA VAL A 52 1.95 4.06 -3.34
C VAL A 52 2.24 3.44 -4.71
N GLU A 53 2.77 4.21 -5.68
CA GLU A 53 3.14 3.65 -7.00
C GLU A 53 4.21 2.56 -6.89
N TYR A 54 5.18 2.73 -5.98
CA TYR A 54 6.24 1.76 -5.74
C TYR A 54 5.69 0.49 -5.08
N LEU A 55 4.79 0.64 -4.10
CA LEU A 55 4.13 -0.50 -3.45
C LEU A 55 3.28 -1.31 -4.43
N ILE A 56 2.54 -0.64 -5.33
CA ILE A 56 1.79 -1.33 -6.40
C ILE A 56 2.74 -2.15 -7.27
N ARG A 57 3.87 -1.57 -7.69
CA ARG A 57 4.86 -2.29 -8.50
C ARG A 57 5.37 -3.55 -7.82
N ILE A 58 5.69 -3.50 -6.52
CA ILE A 58 6.11 -4.68 -5.75
C ILE A 58 5.01 -5.75 -5.77
N LEU A 59 3.76 -5.38 -5.46
CA LEU A 59 2.63 -6.32 -5.43
C LEU A 59 2.36 -6.99 -6.78
N GLU A 60 2.70 -6.31 -7.89
CA GLU A 60 2.54 -6.81 -9.25
C GLU A 60 3.74 -7.67 -9.74
N THR A 61 4.86 -7.74 -8.99
CA THR A 61 6.00 -8.59 -9.37
C THR A 61 5.70 -10.09 -9.27
N GLU A 62 6.29 -10.89 -10.15
CA GLU A 62 6.14 -12.35 -10.10
C GLU A 62 6.73 -12.97 -8.82
N SER A 63 7.86 -12.45 -8.34
CA SER A 63 8.48 -12.88 -7.07
C SER A 63 7.51 -12.71 -5.90
N PHE A 64 6.90 -11.53 -5.77
CA PHE A 64 5.91 -11.30 -4.74
C PHE A 64 4.67 -12.17 -4.95
N ARG A 65 4.16 -12.34 -6.18
CA ARG A 65 2.96 -13.16 -6.44
C ARG A 65 3.18 -14.64 -6.17
N ASN A 66 4.35 -15.17 -6.51
CA ASN A 66 4.74 -16.57 -6.28
C ASN A 66 5.26 -16.82 -4.86
N ASN A 67 5.26 -15.79 -4.01
CA ASN A 67 5.78 -15.86 -2.65
C ASN A 67 7.27 -16.26 -2.58
N ASP A 68 8.02 -15.91 -3.62
CA ASP A 68 9.46 -16.08 -3.75
C ASP A 68 10.14 -14.76 -3.39
N ILE A 69 10.16 -14.47 -2.08
CA ILE A 69 10.67 -13.23 -1.51
C ILE A 69 11.61 -13.53 -0.34
N ASP A 70 12.69 -12.76 -0.26
CA ASP A 70 13.62 -12.76 0.85
C ASP A 70 13.66 -11.39 1.53
N THR A 71 14.47 -11.24 2.58
CA THR A 71 14.62 -9.98 3.32
C THR A 71 15.63 -9.01 2.69
N GLY A 72 16.28 -9.40 1.59
CA GLY A 72 17.65 -9.00 1.26
C GLY A 72 18.67 -9.76 2.10
#